data_AF-A0A937KDS0-F1
#
_entry.id   AF-A0A937KDS0-F1
#
_cell.length_a   1.000
_cell.length_b   1.000
_cell.length_c   1.000
_cell.angle_alpha   90.00
_cell.angle_beta   90.00
_cell.angle_gamma   90.00
#
_symmetry.space_group_name_H-M   'P 1'
#
loop_
_entity.id
_entity.type
_entity.pdbx_description
1 polymer ?
#
loop_
_entity_poly.entity_id
_entity_poly.type
_entity_poly.pdbx_seq_one_letter_code
_entity_poly.pdbx_strand_id
1 'polypeptide(L)'
;MTRFLPILLLLSSTTLLPQSLKETADDHFNHAKYELALKDYQKYLKHNSKDSSAWYNLGMSAMNLKDYSHAIEYLKKAQENHFPPSFTSYNIAKAYVLNNNEEMAIKTLQSGADNGTVAYKRISTDGAFDKIKNQEGFKKALEKIRLNAYPCLQDEKRRHFDFWIGEWDVYARGQKVGENSITLADGGCVIHESYTTAGNYSGQSMNYYDPIDEKWHQHWVGAAGDTYNYIETDKDDGMLQFESKFMNIQGKISISRMTFTHNDDGTVRQLMESSNDYGKTWQVAFDGLYKPKAQ
;
A
#
# COMPACT_ATOMS: atom_id res chain seq x y z
N MET A 1 -60.52 -26.05 -51.75
CA MET A 1 -59.63 -24.94 -52.20
C MET A 1 -58.81 -24.48 -51.01
N THR A 2 -57.64 -25.09 -50.83
CA THR A 2 -56.69 -24.82 -49.73
C THR A 2 -55.87 -23.58 -50.06
N ARG A 3 -56.00 -22.52 -49.26
CA ARG A 3 -55.17 -21.31 -49.33
C ARG A 3 -53.81 -21.59 -48.70
N PHE A 4 -52.73 -21.42 -49.47
CA PHE A 4 -51.37 -21.33 -48.95
C PHE A 4 -51.12 -19.92 -48.42
N LEU A 5 -50.73 -19.81 -47.15
CA LEU A 5 -50.21 -18.59 -46.54
C LEU A 5 -48.67 -18.69 -46.56
N PRO A 6 -47.91 -17.78 -47.17
CA PRO A 6 -46.46 -17.84 -47.11
C PRO A 6 -46.00 -17.29 -45.75
N ILE A 7 -45.31 -18.13 -44.97
CA ILE A 7 -44.60 -17.70 -43.77
C ILE A 7 -43.37 -16.93 -44.25
N LEU A 8 -43.42 -15.60 -44.09
CA LEU A 8 -42.29 -14.71 -44.33
C LEU A 8 -41.31 -14.86 -43.15
N LEU A 9 -40.23 -15.62 -43.34
CA LEU A 9 -39.12 -15.73 -42.40
C LEU A 9 -38.33 -14.41 -42.40
N LEU A 10 -38.65 -13.52 -41.46
CA LEU A 10 -37.82 -12.38 -41.13
C LEU A 10 -36.59 -12.88 -40.36
N LEU A 11 -35.49 -13.08 -41.08
CA LEU A 11 -34.16 -13.21 -40.48
C LEU A 11 -33.80 -11.85 -39.86
N SER A 12 -34.02 -11.71 -38.57
CA SER A 12 -33.40 -10.65 -37.78
C SER A 12 -31.90 -10.91 -37.77
N SER A 13 -31.16 -10.13 -38.54
CA SER A 13 -29.70 -10.05 -38.46
C SER A 13 -29.33 -9.39 -37.14
N THR A 14 -29.32 -10.18 -36.07
CA THR A 14 -28.70 -9.77 -34.82
C THR A 14 -27.21 -9.58 -35.08
N THR A 15 -26.74 -8.36 -34.88
CA THR A 15 -25.35 -7.91 -34.98
C THR A 15 -24.46 -8.65 -33.97
N LEU A 16 -24.02 -9.87 -34.31
CA LEU A 16 -23.12 -10.72 -33.51
C LEU A 16 -21.61 -10.41 -33.68
N LEU A 17 -21.26 -9.33 -34.39
CA LEU A 17 -19.90 -9.09 -34.89
C LEU A 17 -18.92 -8.40 -33.91
N PRO A 18 -19.30 -7.41 -33.08
CA PRO A 18 -18.32 -6.70 -32.25
C PRO A 18 -17.77 -7.55 -31.09
N GLN A 19 -18.65 -8.23 -30.36
CA GLN A 19 -18.29 -9.02 -29.19
C GLN A 19 -17.41 -10.23 -29.56
N SER A 20 -17.75 -10.93 -30.66
CA SER A 20 -16.97 -12.05 -31.17
C SER A 20 -15.56 -11.67 -31.63
N LEU A 21 -15.40 -10.46 -32.20
CA LEU A 21 -14.09 -9.93 -32.59
C LEU A 21 -13.20 -9.63 -31.38
N LYS A 22 -13.77 -9.07 -30.30
CA LYS A 22 -13.00 -8.84 -29.06
C LYS A 22 -12.58 -10.15 -28.42
N GLU A 23 -13.49 -11.12 -28.31
CA GLU A 23 -13.19 -12.44 -27.73
C GLU A 23 -12.08 -13.16 -28.50
N THR A 24 -12.09 -13.08 -29.84
CA THR A 24 -11.01 -13.62 -30.69
C THR A 24 -9.67 -12.89 -30.44
N ALA A 25 -9.70 -11.57 -30.34
CA ALA A 25 -8.50 -10.77 -30.06
C ALA A 25 -7.93 -11.09 -28.66
N ASP A 26 -8.80 -11.22 -27.66
CA ASP A 26 -8.44 -11.62 -26.29
C ASP A 26 -7.85 -13.04 -26.26
N ASP A 27 -8.41 -13.99 -27.01
CA ASP A 27 -7.85 -15.34 -27.17
C ASP A 27 -6.44 -15.31 -27.76
N HIS A 28 -6.26 -14.58 -28.86
CA HIS A 28 -4.95 -14.40 -29.47
C HIS A 28 -3.96 -13.75 -28.51
N PHE A 29 -4.38 -12.75 -27.73
CA PHE A 29 -3.55 -12.09 -26.73
C PHE A 29 -3.13 -13.04 -25.61
N ASN A 30 -4.08 -13.78 -25.04
CA ASN A 30 -3.85 -14.73 -23.94
C ASN A 30 -2.95 -15.91 -24.35
N HIS A 31 -2.96 -16.28 -25.63
CA HIS A 31 -2.08 -17.29 -26.22
C HIS A 31 -0.79 -16.71 -26.83
N ALA A 32 -0.45 -15.46 -26.51
CA ALA A 32 0.77 -14.78 -26.97
C ALA A 32 0.93 -14.67 -28.50
N LYS A 33 -0.18 -14.75 -29.25
CA LYS A 33 -0.22 -14.55 -30.71
C LYS A 33 -0.37 -13.05 -31.00
N TYR A 34 0.61 -12.26 -30.59
CA TYR A 34 0.50 -10.79 -30.54
C TYR A 34 0.28 -10.13 -31.91
N GLU A 35 0.82 -10.68 -33.00
CA GLU A 35 0.57 -10.16 -34.35
C GLU A 35 -0.89 -10.33 -34.79
N LEU A 36 -1.52 -11.44 -34.38
CA LEU A 36 -2.94 -11.68 -34.65
C LEU A 36 -3.82 -10.82 -33.74
N ALA A 37 -3.50 -10.78 -32.44
CA ALA A 37 -4.19 -9.94 -31.47
C ALA A 37 -4.20 -8.46 -31.91
N LEU A 38 -3.05 -7.94 -32.35
CA LEU A 38 -2.91 -6.57 -32.85
C LEU A 38 -3.87 -6.29 -34.01
N LYS A 39 -3.95 -7.18 -35.00
CA LYS A 39 -4.87 -7.03 -36.15
C LYS A 39 -6.33 -7.08 -35.73
N ASP A 40 -6.69 -8.02 -34.86
CA ASP A 40 -8.08 -8.21 -34.43
C ASP A 40 -8.55 -7.07 -33.53
N TYR A 41 -7.72 -6.60 -32.59
CA TYR A 41 -8.03 -5.41 -31.80
C TYR A 41 -8.17 -4.16 -32.67
N GLN A 42 -7.28 -3.94 -33.64
CA GLN A 42 -7.41 -2.81 -34.58
C GLN A 42 -8.74 -2.87 -35.34
N LYS A 43 -9.17 -4.05 -35.79
CA LYS A 43 -10.47 -4.22 -36.44
C LYS A 43 -11.63 -3.96 -35.49
N TYR A 44 -11.57 -4.48 -34.28
CA TYR A 44 -12.58 -4.29 -33.23
C TYR A 44 -12.74 -2.80 -32.86
N LEU A 45 -11.62 -2.11 -32.61
CA LEU A 45 -11.58 -0.72 -32.15
C LEU A 45 -12.07 0.30 -33.20
N LYS A 46 -12.16 -0.05 -34.49
CA LYS A 46 -12.79 0.79 -35.52
C LYS A 46 -14.24 1.15 -35.20
N HIS A 47 -14.95 0.26 -34.51
CA HIS A 47 -16.34 0.46 -34.13
C HIS A 47 -16.55 0.60 -32.62
N ASN A 48 -15.50 0.37 -31.82
CA ASN A 48 -15.55 0.36 -30.35
C ASN A 48 -14.44 1.24 -29.75
N SER A 49 -14.27 2.45 -30.30
CA SER A 49 -13.11 3.32 -30.01
C SER A 49 -12.99 3.79 -28.55
N LYS A 50 -14.02 3.56 -27.73
CA LYS A 50 -14.03 3.87 -26.29
C LYS A 50 -13.66 2.69 -25.39
N ASP A 51 -13.45 1.49 -25.95
CA ASP A 51 -13.05 0.34 -25.15
C ASP A 51 -11.57 0.48 -24.74
N SER A 52 -11.39 0.96 -23.51
CA SER A 52 -10.07 1.21 -22.93
C SER A 52 -9.27 -0.07 -22.68
N SER A 53 -9.95 -1.18 -22.40
CA SER A 53 -9.29 -2.48 -22.22
C SER A 53 -8.73 -3.04 -23.52
N ALA A 54 -9.48 -2.89 -24.62
CA ALA A 54 -9.01 -3.29 -25.95
C ALA A 54 -7.85 -2.39 -26.43
N TRP A 55 -7.90 -1.07 -26.19
CA TRP A 55 -6.74 -0.19 -26.46
C TRP A 55 -5.51 -0.59 -25.65
N TYR A 56 -5.69 -0.95 -24.37
CA TYR A 56 -4.60 -1.40 -23.52
C TYR A 56 -3.98 -2.71 -24.03
N ASN A 57 -4.78 -3.73 -24.33
CA ASN A 57 -4.28 -5.01 -24.83
C ASN A 57 -3.64 -4.89 -26.23
N LEU A 58 -4.16 -3.99 -27.07
CA LEU A 58 -3.51 -3.62 -28.33
C LEU A 58 -2.12 -2.99 -28.10
N GLY A 59 -2.02 -2.05 -27.15
CA GLY A 59 -0.74 -1.46 -26.75
C GLY A 59 0.23 -2.49 -26.18
N MET A 60 -0.26 -3.41 -25.35
CA MET A 60 0.55 -4.52 -24.81
C MET A 60 0.98 -5.52 -25.88
N SER A 61 0.16 -5.76 -26.91
CA SER A 61 0.55 -6.56 -28.08
C SER A 61 1.73 -5.91 -28.80
N ALA A 62 1.64 -4.59 -29.07
CA ALA A 62 2.74 -3.83 -29.67
C ALA A 62 4.01 -3.83 -28.79
N MET A 63 3.87 -3.73 -27.46
CA MET A 63 5.00 -3.86 -26.52
C MET A 63 5.75 -5.18 -26.68
N ASN A 64 5.02 -6.30 -26.75
CA ASN A 64 5.62 -7.63 -26.90
C ASN A 64 6.30 -7.82 -28.26
N LEU A 65 5.76 -7.16 -29.30
CA LEU A 65 6.36 -7.10 -30.63
C LEU A 65 7.53 -6.10 -30.73
N LYS A 66 7.88 -5.43 -29.63
CA LYS A 66 8.91 -4.38 -29.54
C LYS A 66 8.64 -3.17 -30.44
N ASP A 67 7.39 -2.99 -30.85
CA ASP A 67 6.91 -1.80 -31.54
C ASP A 67 6.53 -0.73 -30.51
N TYR A 68 7.55 -0.20 -29.84
CA TYR A 68 7.37 0.71 -28.72
C TYR A 68 6.69 2.02 -29.13
N SER A 69 6.91 2.48 -30.35
CA SER A 69 6.29 3.69 -30.89
C SER A 69 4.76 3.57 -30.96
N HIS A 70 4.24 2.49 -31.56
CA HIS A 70 2.79 2.26 -31.59
C HIS A 70 2.25 1.86 -30.22
N ALA A 71 3.01 1.13 -29.41
CA ALA A 71 2.62 0.81 -28.04
C ALA A 71 2.32 2.08 -27.22
N ILE A 72 3.18 3.11 -27.30
CA ILE A 72 2.96 4.40 -26.65
C ILE A 72 1.65 5.03 -27.10
N GLU A 73 1.39 5.06 -28.41
CA GLU A 73 0.16 5.63 -28.97
C GLU A 73 -1.09 4.91 -28.43
N TYR A 74 -1.09 3.58 -28.50
CA TYR A 74 -2.24 2.76 -28.09
C TYR A 74 -2.48 2.81 -26.58
N LEU A 75 -1.42 2.79 -25.78
CA LEU A 75 -1.53 2.91 -24.32
C LEU A 75 -2.02 4.31 -23.90
N LYS A 76 -1.64 5.37 -24.61
CA LYS A 76 -2.20 6.72 -24.40
C LYS A 76 -3.69 6.75 -24.71
N LYS A 77 -4.13 6.15 -25.82
CA LYS A 77 -5.56 5.99 -26.11
C LYS A 77 -6.30 5.20 -25.03
N ALA A 78 -5.67 4.18 -24.46
CA ALA A 78 -6.24 3.45 -23.32
C ALA A 78 -6.44 4.39 -22.12
N GLN A 79 -5.43 5.20 -21.79
CA GLN A 79 -5.48 6.18 -20.69
C GLN A 79 -6.55 7.26 -20.94
N GLU A 80 -6.64 7.80 -22.16
CA GLU A 80 -7.65 8.78 -22.57
C GLU A 80 -9.07 8.22 -22.42
N ASN A 81 -9.25 6.92 -22.63
CA ASN A 81 -10.51 6.21 -22.39
C ASN A 81 -10.65 5.67 -20.96
N HIS A 82 -9.91 6.24 -20.00
CA HIS A 82 -9.99 5.93 -18.57
C HIS A 82 -9.52 4.53 -18.16
N PHE A 83 -8.59 3.91 -18.90
CA PHE A 83 -7.87 2.75 -18.37
C PHE A 83 -6.99 3.19 -17.18
N PRO A 84 -6.89 2.39 -16.08
CA PRO A 84 -6.30 2.89 -14.85
C PRO A 84 -4.83 3.36 -15.00
N PRO A 85 -4.45 4.55 -14.48
CA PRO A 85 -3.09 5.10 -14.53
C PRO A 85 -1.99 4.17 -14.00
N SER A 86 -2.34 3.32 -13.01
CA SER A 86 -1.47 2.27 -12.46
C SER A 86 -0.96 1.27 -13.51
N PHE A 87 -1.61 1.15 -14.66
CA PHE A 87 -1.14 0.32 -15.76
C PHE A 87 -0.62 1.17 -16.91
N THR A 88 -1.35 2.21 -17.31
CA THR A 88 -0.99 3.02 -18.47
C THR A 88 0.27 3.84 -18.23
N SER A 89 0.36 4.61 -17.14
CA SER A 89 1.55 5.46 -16.88
C SER A 89 2.82 4.62 -16.76
N TYR A 90 2.75 3.47 -16.08
CA TYR A 90 3.86 2.52 -15.97
C TYR A 90 4.29 1.98 -17.34
N ASN A 91 3.35 1.43 -18.13
CA ASN A 91 3.69 0.81 -19.40
C ASN A 91 4.11 1.84 -20.48
N ILE A 92 3.50 3.03 -20.50
CA ILE A 92 3.91 4.12 -21.39
C ILE A 92 5.33 4.58 -21.03
N ALA A 93 5.63 4.78 -19.75
CA ALA A 93 6.98 5.15 -19.32
C ALA A 93 8.01 4.07 -19.68
N LYS A 94 7.67 2.80 -19.46
CA LYS A 94 8.52 1.66 -19.86
C LYS A 94 8.76 1.65 -21.37
N ALA A 95 7.71 1.84 -22.17
CA ALA A 95 7.80 1.93 -23.62
C ALA A 95 8.72 3.08 -24.06
N TYR A 96 8.62 4.24 -23.42
CA TYR A 96 9.52 5.37 -23.66
C TYR A 96 10.98 5.04 -23.36
N VAL A 97 11.29 4.38 -22.23
CA VAL A 97 12.68 3.97 -21.93
C VAL A 97 13.20 2.97 -22.96
N LEU A 98 12.39 1.97 -23.32
CA LEU A 98 12.76 0.97 -24.33
C LEU A 98 12.91 1.57 -25.74
N ASN A 99 12.23 2.69 -26.00
CA ASN A 99 12.38 3.49 -27.22
C ASN A 99 13.46 4.60 -27.09
N ASN A 100 14.34 4.53 -26.09
CA ASN A 100 15.42 5.49 -25.82
C ASN A 100 14.97 6.95 -25.62
N ASN A 101 13.76 7.18 -25.10
CA ASN A 101 13.24 8.51 -24.79
C ASN A 101 13.06 8.68 -23.27
N GLU A 102 14.18 8.86 -22.57
CA GLU A 102 14.24 8.95 -21.12
C GLU A 102 13.46 10.15 -20.55
N GLU A 103 13.52 11.30 -21.22
CA GLU A 103 12.82 12.52 -20.81
C GLU A 103 11.30 12.29 -20.78
N MET A 104 10.74 11.69 -21.83
CA MET A 104 9.31 11.40 -21.88
C MET A 104 8.90 10.30 -20.90
N ALA A 105 9.79 9.33 -20.62
CA ALA A 105 9.53 8.33 -19.59
C ALA A 105 9.35 9.00 -18.22
N ILE A 106 10.27 9.90 -17.83
CA ILE A 106 10.20 10.63 -16.56
C ILE A 106 8.96 11.52 -16.51
N LYS A 107 8.69 12.30 -17.57
CA LYS A 107 7.46 13.12 -17.65
C LYS A 107 6.19 12.30 -17.50
N THR A 108 6.15 11.11 -18.10
CA THR A 108 5.01 10.19 -17.98
C THR A 108 4.84 9.68 -16.55
N LEU A 109 5.94 9.33 -15.87
CA LEU A 109 5.89 8.91 -14.47
C LEU A 109 5.43 10.03 -13.55
N GLN A 110 5.91 11.26 -13.76
CA GLN A 110 5.47 12.45 -13.02
C GLN A 110 3.98 12.70 -13.19
N SER A 111 3.50 12.73 -14.44
CA SER A 111 2.06 12.86 -14.73
C SER A 111 1.25 11.71 -14.12
N GLY A 112 1.75 10.47 -14.18
CA GLY A 112 1.10 9.34 -13.52
C GLY A 112 1.01 9.53 -11.99
N ALA A 113 2.06 10.04 -11.37
CA ALA A 113 2.10 10.35 -9.94
C ALA A 113 1.07 11.44 -9.57
N ASP A 114 0.95 12.49 -10.38
CA ASP A 114 -0.05 13.54 -10.21
C ASP A 114 -1.49 13.02 -10.36
N ASN A 115 -1.69 11.96 -11.13
CA ASN A 115 -2.98 11.31 -11.36
C ASN A 115 -3.22 10.08 -10.46
N GLY A 116 -2.48 9.95 -9.35
CA GLY A 116 -2.74 8.93 -8.33
C GLY A 116 -2.32 7.50 -8.70
N THR A 117 -1.37 7.33 -9.62
CA THR A 117 -0.81 5.99 -9.88
C THR A 117 -0.17 5.41 -8.62
N VAL A 118 -0.37 4.11 -8.37
CA VAL A 118 0.16 3.37 -7.21
C VAL A 118 1.16 2.28 -7.63
N ALA A 119 1.72 2.38 -8.85
CA ALA A 119 2.59 1.36 -9.42
C ALA A 119 4.03 1.32 -8.85
N TYR A 120 4.24 1.77 -7.61
CA TYR A 120 5.56 1.95 -6.98
C TYR A 120 6.44 0.70 -7.10
N LYS A 121 5.96 -0.45 -6.60
CA LYS A 121 6.77 -1.68 -6.57
C LYS A 121 7.19 -2.09 -7.98
N ARG A 122 6.26 -2.09 -8.93
CA ARG A 122 6.52 -2.42 -10.35
C ARG A 122 7.59 -1.52 -10.96
N ILE A 123 7.49 -0.20 -10.77
CA ILE A 123 8.48 0.74 -11.30
C ILE A 123 9.84 0.56 -10.60
N SER A 124 9.86 0.41 -9.28
CA SER A 124 11.09 0.32 -8.48
C SER A 124 11.91 -0.95 -8.73
N THR A 125 11.30 -2.03 -9.20
CA THR A 125 11.97 -3.32 -9.41
C THR A 125 12.12 -3.71 -10.88
N ASP A 126 11.52 -2.98 -11.81
CA ASP A 126 11.64 -3.27 -13.24
C ASP A 126 12.97 -2.71 -13.77
N GLY A 127 13.88 -3.60 -14.15
CA GLY A 127 15.20 -3.26 -14.68
C GLY A 127 15.15 -2.42 -15.97
N ALA A 128 14.00 -2.33 -16.65
CA ALA A 128 13.84 -1.38 -17.75
C ALA A 128 14.16 0.06 -17.34
N PHE A 129 13.93 0.43 -16.07
CA PHE A 129 14.20 1.78 -15.56
C PHE A 129 15.62 1.98 -15.03
N ASP A 130 16.49 0.97 -15.08
CA ASP A 130 17.85 1.04 -14.50
C ASP A 130 18.70 2.19 -15.08
N LYS A 131 18.48 2.54 -16.34
CA LYS A 131 19.18 3.67 -17.00
C LYS A 131 18.80 5.03 -16.42
N ILE A 132 17.56 5.18 -15.95
CA ILE A 132 17.01 6.46 -15.49
C ILE A 132 16.84 6.55 -13.98
N LYS A 133 17.00 5.45 -13.23
CA LYS A 133 16.69 5.38 -11.79
C LYS A 133 17.44 6.38 -10.91
N ASN A 134 18.63 6.81 -11.35
CA ASN A 134 19.46 7.76 -10.62
C ASN A 134 19.15 9.23 -10.97
N GLN A 135 18.35 9.48 -12.00
CA GLN A 135 17.98 10.83 -12.41
C GLN A 135 17.01 11.45 -11.41
N GLU A 136 17.22 12.73 -11.10
CA GLU A 136 16.45 13.43 -10.07
C GLU A 136 14.94 13.45 -10.36
N GLY A 137 14.56 13.65 -11.62
CA GLY A 137 13.16 13.63 -12.04
C GLY A 137 12.49 12.28 -11.83
N PHE A 138 13.23 11.18 -12.02
CA PHE A 138 12.74 9.83 -11.74
C PHE A 138 12.57 9.60 -10.25
N LYS A 139 13.57 9.94 -9.43
CA LYS A 139 13.50 9.79 -7.96
C LYS A 139 12.31 10.53 -7.36
N LYS A 140 12.08 11.78 -7.78
CA LYS A 140 10.92 12.58 -7.37
C LYS A 140 9.59 11.95 -7.78
N ALA A 141 9.50 11.49 -9.03
CA ALA A 141 8.29 10.81 -9.50
C ALA A 141 8.04 9.53 -8.71
N LEU A 142 9.07 8.70 -8.53
CA LEU A 142 8.96 7.43 -7.82
C LEU A 142 8.57 7.64 -6.35
N GLU A 143 9.12 8.65 -5.68
CA GLU A 143 8.75 8.99 -4.30
C GLU A 143 7.29 9.41 -4.19
N LYS A 144 6.79 10.26 -5.10
CA LYS A 144 5.37 10.61 -5.12
C LYS A 144 4.48 9.40 -5.37
N ILE A 145 4.88 8.50 -6.28
CA ILE A 145 4.17 7.23 -6.54
C ILE A 145 4.21 6.32 -5.30
N ARG A 146 5.31 6.33 -4.55
CA ARG A 146 5.44 5.60 -3.27
C ARG A 146 4.42 6.10 -2.26
N LEU A 147 4.30 7.41 -2.08
CA LEU A 147 3.34 8.03 -1.16
C LEU A 147 1.88 7.81 -1.61
N ASN A 148 1.60 7.77 -2.91
CA ASN A 148 0.29 7.36 -3.42
C ASN A 148 -0.03 5.90 -3.07
N ALA A 149 0.95 4.99 -3.20
CA ALA A 149 0.78 3.57 -2.91
C ALA A 149 0.68 3.29 -1.39
N TYR A 150 1.29 4.14 -0.58
CA TYR A 150 1.44 3.99 0.86
C TYR A 150 1.01 5.28 1.58
N PRO A 151 -0.30 5.60 1.58
CA PRO A 151 -0.80 6.89 2.05
C PRO A 151 -0.55 7.13 3.54
N CYS A 152 -0.41 6.07 4.35
CA CYS A 152 -0.14 6.18 5.78
C CYS A 152 1.19 6.90 6.09
N LEU A 153 2.14 6.91 5.15
CA LEU A 153 3.43 7.56 5.31
C LEU A 153 3.38 9.09 5.31
N GLN A 154 2.29 9.67 4.82
CA GLN A 154 2.09 11.12 4.72
C GLN A 154 0.85 11.61 5.51
N ASP A 155 0.21 10.72 6.26
CA ASP A 155 -0.94 11.05 7.11
C ASP A 155 -0.45 11.37 8.52
N GLU A 156 -0.43 12.65 8.88
CA GLU A 156 0.09 13.13 10.18
C GLU A 156 -0.55 12.41 11.38
N LYS A 157 -1.86 12.11 11.32
CA LYS A 157 -2.56 11.39 12.40
C LYS A 157 -1.97 9.99 12.58
N ARG A 158 -1.64 9.33 11.46
CA ARG A 158 -1.03 8.00 11.43
C ARG A 158 0.45 8.02 11.72
N ARG A 159 1.13 9.17 11.69
CA ARG A 159 2.57 9.31 11.96
C ARG A 159 2.88 9.93 13.32
N HIS A 160 1.85 10.27 14.11
CA HIS A 160 1.99 10.82 15.46
C HIS A 160 2.90 9.98 16.37
N PHE A 161 2.86 8.65 16.24
CA PHE A 161 3.64 7.75 17.08
C PHE A 161 5.05 7.40 16.54
N ASP A 162 5.51 8.10 15.50
CA ASP A 162 6.78 7.78 14.83
C ASP A 162 8.02 8.02 15.68
N PHE A 163 7.91 8.86 16.72
CA PHE A 163 9.00 9.11 17.67
C PHE A 163 9.46 7.85 18.42
N TRP A 164 8.67 6.77 18.39
CA TRP A 164 9.02 5.49 19.01
C TRP A 164 9.70 4.50 18.05
N ILE A 165 9.70 4.77 16.74
CA ILE A 165 10.32 3.91 15.73
C ILE A 165 11.83 3.91 15.90
N GLY A 166 12.43 2.72 15.95
CA GLY A 166 13.86 2.57 16.15
C GLY A 166 14.26 1.25 16.79
N GLU A 167 15.55 1.13 17.02
CA GLU A 167 16.17 0.01 17.74
C GLU A 167 16.61 0.49 19.12
N TRP A 168 16.14 -0.18 20.17
CA TRP A 168 16.22 0.34 21.54
C TRP A 168 16.83 -0.67 22.51
N ASP A 169 17.66 -0.15 23.42
CA ASP A 169 17.95 -0.80 24.70
C ASP A 169 16.99 -0.23 25.75
N VAL A 170 16.24 -1.10 26.43
CA VAL A 170 15.24 -0.70 27.41
C VAL A 170 15.81 -0.81 28.82
N TYR A 171 15.72 0.27 29.59
CA TYR A 171 16.20 0.35 30.97
C TYR A 171 15.06 0.59 31.94
N ALA A 172 15.10 -0.04 33.11
CA ALA A 172 14.23 0.27 34.23
C ALA A 172 15.05 0.31 35.52
N ARG A 173 14.81 1.31 36.38
CA ARG A 173 15.57 1.51 37.64
C ARG A 173 17.10 1.49 37.43
N GLY A 174 17.57 2.03 36.31
CA GLY A 174 18.99 2.10 35.95
C GLY A 174 19.62 0.82 35.41
N GLN A 175 18.86 -0.27 35.24
CA GLN A 175 19.36 -1.54 34.71
C GLN A 175 18.75 -1.82 33.33
N LYS A 176 19.53 -2.41 32.40
CA LYS A 176 19.00 -2.87 31.11
C LYS A 176 18.10 -4.09 31.36
N VAL A 177 16.85 -4.01 30.93
CA VAL A 177 15.82 -5.04 31.15
C VAL A 177 15.40 -5.75 29.87
N GLY A 178 15.69 -5.17 28.70
CA GLY A 178 15.37 -5.77 27.43
C GLY A 178 15.87 -4.97 26.24
N GLU A 179 15.48 -5.44 25.08
CA GLU A 179 15.73 -4.83 23.78
C GLU A 179 14.43 -4.78 23.00
N ASN A 180 14.26 -3.73 22.19
CA ASN A 180 13.06 -3.54 21.42
C ASN A 180 13.37 -3.08 19.99
N SER A 181 12.76 -3.72 19.01
CA SER A 181 12.80 -3.32 17.59
C SER A 181 11.41 -2.81 17.20
N ILE A 182 11.33 -1.52 16.87
CA ILE A 182 10.09 -0.85 16.48
C ILE A 182 10.21 -0.45 15.01
N THR A 183 9.40 -1.06 14.15
CA THR A 183 9.50 -0.94 12.69
C THR A 183 8.19 -0.54 12.03
N LEU A 184 8.28 0.00 10.82
CA LEU A 184 7.11 0.21 9.97
C LEU A 184 6.80 -1.03 9.15
N ALA A 185 5.55 -1.47 9.22
CA ALA A 185 4.99 -2.56 8.44
C ALA A 185 3.84 -2.07 7.55
N ASP A 186 3.45 -2.90 6.58
CA ASP A 186 2.26 -2.72 5.74
C ASP A 186 2.13 -1.33 5.10
N GLY A 187 3.23 -0.85 4.50
CA GLY A 187 3.24 0.47 3.85
C GLY A 187 3.18 1.64 4.84
N GLY A 188 3.61 1.43 6.09
CA GLY A 188 3.61 2.45 7.14
C GLY A 188 2.26 2.61 7.86
N CYS A 189 1.30 1.72 7.61
CA CYS A 189 0.02 1.75 8.32
C CYS A 189 0.07 1.03 9.68
N VAL A 190 1.12 0.25 9.93
CA VAL A 190 1.36 -0.46 11.19
C VAL A 190 2.75 -0.09 11.71
N ILE A 191 2.85 0.22 13.00
CA ILE A 191 4.09 0.18 13.76
C ILE A 191 4.12 -1.16 14.49
N HIS A 192 5.09 -2.00 14.13
CA HIS A 192 5.29 -3.32 14.73
C HIS A 192 6.41 -3.25 15.76
N GLU A 193 6.14 -3.78 16.94
CA GLU A 193 7.08 -3.90 18.04
C GLU A 193 7.53 -5.36 18.18
N SER A 194 8.82 -5.59 18.39
CA SER A 194 9.37 -6.87 18.80
C SER A 194 10.29 -6.69 20.00
N TYR A 195 9.81 -7.12 21.17
CA TYR A 195 10.48 -6.99 22.45
C TYR A 195 11.08 -8.31 22.93
N THR A 196 12.29 -8.26 23.46
CA THR A 196 12.96 -9.41 24.07
C THR A 196 13.66 -9.02 25.36
N THR A 197 13.82 -10.00 26.26
CA THR A 197 14.59 -9.85 27.50
C THR A 197 15.80 -10.78 27.48
N ALA A 198 16.70 -10.65 28.45
CA ALA A 198 17.79 -11.61 28.63
C ALA A 198 17.30 -13.01 29.07
N GLY A 199 16.07 -13.10 29.59
CA GLY A 199 15.42 -14.36 29.94
C GLY A 199 14.56 -14.90 28.79
N ASN A 200 13.63 -15.78 29.14
CA ASN A 200 12.73 -16.40 28.14
C ASN A 200 11.53 -15.53 27.77
N TYR A 201 11.40 -14.33 28.34
CA TYR A 201 10.28 -13.45 28.03
C TYR A 201 10.55 -12.66 26.75
N SER A 202 9.58 -12.71 25.85
CA SER A 202 9.48 -11.89 24.65
C SER A 202 8.03 -11.46 24.45
N GLY A 203 7.81 -10.49 23.59
CA GLY A 203 6.49 -10.03 23.21
C GLY A 203 6.54 -9.21 21.94
N GLN A 204 5.36 -8.91 21.42
CA GLN A 204 5.22 -8.04 20.25
C GLN A 204 3.92 -7.28 20.32
N SER A 205 3.89 -6.13 19.65
CA SER A 205 2.65 -5.41 19.42
C SER A 205 2.48 -4.95 17.99
N MET A 206 1.21 -4.86 17.59
CA MET A 206 0.78 -4.14 16.39
C MET A 206 0.12 -2.85 16.83
N ASN A 207 0.61 -1.73 16.30
CA ASN A 207 0.12 -0.39 16.62
C ASN A 207 -0.38 0.25 15.33
N TYR A 208 -1.62 0.75 15.31
CA TYR A 208 -2.21 1.34 14.12
C TYR A 208 -3.23 2.41 14.50
N TYR A 209 -3.45 3.35 13.59
CA TYR A 209 -4.49 4.37 13.76
C TYR A 209 -5.77 3.93 13.04
N ASP A 210 -6.86 3.81 13.77
CA ASP A 210 -8.17 3.43 13.23
C ASP A 210 -8.93 4.69 12.78
N PRO A 211 -9.32 4.80 11.50
CA PRO A 211 -10.06 5.95 11.00
C PRO A 211 -11.52 6.01 11.47
N ILE A 212 -12.07 4.94 12.07
CA ILE A 212 -13.47 4.89 12.52
C ILE A 212 -13.64 5.67 13.83
N ASP A 213 -12.78 5.42 14.81
CA ASP A 213 -12.83 6.09 16.12
C ASP A 213 -11.77 7.18 16.28
N GLU A 214 -10.97 7.41 15.24
CA GLU A 214 -9.92 8.43 15.17
C GLU A 214 -8.87 8.30 16.29
N LYS A 215 -8.49 7.06 16.59
CA LYS A 215 -7.58 6.73 17.69
C LYS A 215 -6.47 5.79 17.26
N TRP A 216 -5.35 5.86 17.97
CA TRP A 216 -4.38 4.78 17.99
C TRP A 216 -4.88 3.59 18.78
N HIS A 217 -4.65 2.41 18.23
CA HIS A 217 -4.88 1.11 18.83
C HIS A 217 -3.56 0.37 18.92
N GLN A 218 -3.38 -0.39 19.99
CA GLN A 218 -2.28 -1.33 20.13
C GLN A 218 -2.80 -2.69 20.59
N HIS A 219 -2.41 -3.75 19.90
CA HIS A 219 -2.61 -5.13 20.34
C HIS A 219 -1.28 -5.74 20.73
N TRP A 220 -1.10 -6.06 22.02
CA TRP A 220 0.09 -6.71 22.56
C TRP A 220 -0.15 -8.20 22.82
N VAL A 221 0.84 -9.03 22.50
CA VAL A 221 0.90 -10.45 22.87
C VAL A 221 2.28 -10.78 23.43
N GLY A 222 2.32 -11.25 24.68
CA GLY A 222 3.54 -11.67 25.36
C GLY A 222 3.69 -13.19 25.48
N ALA A 223 4.92 -13.65 25.61
CA ALA A 223 5.28 -15.08 25.72
C ALA A 223 4.76 -15.75 27.01
N ALA A 224 4.32 -14.96 28.01
CA ALA A 224 3.67 -15.48 29.21
C ALA A 224 2.15 -15.70 29.03
N GLY A 225 1.62 -15.48 27.81
CA GLY A 225 0.19 -15.56 27.51
C GLY A 225 -0.59 -14.30 27.86
N ASP A 226 0.09 -13.25 28.27
CA ASP A 226 -0.50 -11.93 28.49
C ASP A 226 -0.89 -11.29 27.16
N THR A 227 -2.09 -10.69 27.14
CA THR A 227 -2.64 -10.00 25.97
C THR A 227 -3.31 -8.71 26.42
N TYR A 228 -3.08 -7.64 25.66
CA TYR A 228 -3.68 -6.33 25.93
C TYR A 228 -4.21 -5.71 24.65
N ASN A 229 -5.37 -5.08 24.76
CA ASN A 229 -5.97 -4.27 23.70
C ASN A 229 -6.03 -2.83 24.20
N TYR A 230 -5.05 -2.05 23.81
CA TYR A 230 -4.86 -0.66 24.20
C TYR A 230 -5.53 0.26 23.20
N ILE A 231 -6.25 1.27 23.70
CA ILE A 231 -6.91 2.30 22.90
C ILE A 231 -6.45 3.66 23.40
N GLU A 232 -6.18 4.58 22.48
CA GLU A 232 -5.78 5.96 22.78
C GLU A 232 -6.79 6.65 23.70
N THR A 233 -6.26 7.28 24.75
CA THR A 233 -7.02 8.10 25.70
C THR A 233 -6.57 9.55 25.72
N ASP A 234 -5.31 9.83 25.39
CA ASP A 234 -4.76 11.19 25.37
C ASP A 234 -3.54 11.28 24.45
N LYS A 235 -3.22 12.48 23.99
CA LYS A 235 -2.02 12.77 23.18
C LYS A 235 -1.62 14.23 23.26
N ASP A 236 -0.32 14.49 23.10
CA ASP A 236 0.28 15.81 22.94
C ASP A 236 1.50 15.70 22.02
N ASP A 237 2.19 16.80 21.73
CA ASP A 237 3.46 16.76 21.00
C ASP A 237 4.48 15.87 21.72
N GLY A 238 4.98 14.85 21.02
CA GLY A 238 5.86 13.84 21.60
C GLY A 238 5.24 12.96 22.70
N MET A 239 3.90 12.95 22.86
CA MET A 239 3.22 12.13 23.86
C MET A 239 2.04 11.34 23.27
N LEU A 240 1.91 10.09 23.67
CA LEU A 240 0.75 9.25 23.35
C LEU A 240 0.39 8.36 24.54
N GLN A 241 -0.89 8.39 24.94
CA GLN A 241 -1.40 7.61 26.05
C GLN A 241 -2.47 6.63 25.59
N PHE A 242 -2.40 5.42 26.14
CA PHE A 242 -3.34 4.34 25.93
C PHE A 242 -3.91 3.82 27.25
N GLU A 243 -5.10 3.24 27.19
CA GLU A 243 -5.64 2.41 28.27
C GLU A 243 -6.11 1.05 27.76
N SER A 244 -5.97 0.02 28.59
CA SER A 244 -6.51 -1.32 28.37
C SER A 244 -7.09 -1.90 29.65
N LYS A 245 -8.08 -2.79 29.52
CA LYS A 245 -8.57 -3.59 30.63
C LYS A 245 -7.90 -4.95 30.61
N PHE A 246 -7.53 -5.46 31.79
CA PHE A 246 -6.94 -6.78 31.93
C PHE A 246 -7.46 -7.48 33.18
N MET A 247 -7.31 -8.80 33.23
CA MET A 247 -7.60 -9.59 34.42
C MET A 247 -6.35 -9.63 35.31
N ASN A 248 -6.44 -9.13 36.54
CA ASN A 248 -5.34 -9.25 37.49
C ASN A 248 -5.23 -10.67 38.08
N ILE A 249 -4.18 -10.89 38.87
CA ILE A 249 -3.89 -12.20 39.49
C ILE A 249 -4.99 -12.68 40.46
N GLN A 250 -5.85 -11.79 40.93
CA GLN A 250 -7.00 -12.12 41.78
C GLN A 250 -8.28 -12.41 40.96
N GLY A 251 -8.20 -12.45 39.64
CA GLY A 251 -9.35 -12.69 38.76
C GLY A 251 -10.30 -11.49 38.66
N LYS A 252 -9.84 -10.28 38.99
CA LYS A 252 -10.64 -9.04 38.90
C LYS A 252 -10.20 -8.18 37.73
N ILE A 253 -11.15 -7.49 37.11
CA ILE A 253 -10.86 -6.55 36.02
C ILE A 253 -10.12 -5.35 36.61
N SER A 254 -8.97 -5.03 36.03
CA SER A 254 -8.12 -3.87 36.34
C SER A 254 -7.89 -3.06 35.07
N ILE A 255 -7.42 -1.82 35.24
CA ILE A 255 -7.10 -0.93 34.12
C ILE A 255 -5.58 -0.75 34.09
N SER A 256 -5.00 -0.86 32.90
CA SER A 256 -3.62 -0.47 32.60
C SER A 256 -3.66 0.83 31.81
N ARG A 257 -2.84 1.81 32.19
CA ARG A 257 -2.58 3.04 31.46
C ARG A 257 -1.14 3.06 31.04
N MET A 258 -0.87 3.32 29.78
CA MET A 258 0.46 3.33 29.21
C MET A 258 0.69 4.66 28.51
N THR A 259 1.70 5.41 28.94
CA THR A 259 2.07 6.70 28.34
C THR A 259 3.47 6.60 27.75
N PHE A 260 3.60 6.96 26.48
CA PHE A 260 4.87 7.17 25.80
C PHE A 260 5.20 8.66 25.78
N THR A 261 6.45 9.01 26.05
CA THR A 261 6.94 10.40 26.01
C THR A 261 8.30 10.44 25.33
N HIS A 262 8.42 11.23 24.27
CA HIS A 262 9.67 11.53 23.59
C HIS A 262 10.43 12.61 24.37
N ASN A 263 11.68 12.33 24.72
CA ASN A 263 12.54 13.25 25.46
C ASN A 263 13.50 13.99 24.51
N ASP A 264 13.97 15.17 24.92
CA ASP A 264 14.87 16.02 24.12
C ASP A 264 16.20 15.35 23.73
N ASP A 265 16.65 14.34 24.49
CA ASP A 265 17.87 13.57 24.24
C ASP A 265 17.67 12.41 23.24
N GLY A 266 16.47 12.31 22.64
CA GLY A 266 16.10 11.25 21.68
C GLY A 266 15.72 9.92 22.33
N THR A 267 15.64 9.86 23.67
CA THR A 267 15.09 8.70 24.36
C THR A 267 13.56 8.72 24.39
N VAL A 268 12.94 7.56 24.59
CA VAL A 268 11.49 7.46 24.81
C VAL A 268 11.23 6.85 26.18
N ARG A 269 10.43 7.52 27.00
CA ARG A 269 9.93 6.96 28.26
C ARG A 269 8.61 6.22 27.99
N GLN A 270 8.49 5.01 28.53
CA GLN A 270 7.23 4.28 28.62
C GLN A 270 6.87 4.11 30.09
N LEU A 271 5.82 4.80 30.53
CA LEU A 271 5.27 4.66 31.86
C LEU A 271 4.00 3.81 31.79
N MET A 272 4.00 2.66 32.47
CA MET A 272 2.81 1.86 32.69
C MET A 272 2.34 1.97 34.13
N GLU A 273 1.07 2.27 34.29
CA GLU A 273 0.39 2.37 35.57
C GLU A 273 -0.80 1.41 35.58
N SER A 274 -1.14 0.90 36.76
CA SER A 274 -2.31 0.05 36.95
C SER A 274 -3.24 0.61 38.00
N SER A 275 -4.54 0.39 37.79
CA SER A 275 -5.60 0.77 38.71
C SER A 275 -6.52 -0.41 39.00
N ASN A 276 -6.74 -0.66 40.29
CA ASN A 276 -7.66 -1.69 40.80
C ASN A 276 -9.00 -1.12 41.28
N ASP A 277 -9.19 0.20 41.19
CA ASP A 277 -10.36 0.92 41.70
C ASP A 277 -11.04 1.79 40.63
N TYR A 278 -10.95 1.33 39.37
CA TYR A 278 -11.54 1.96 38.20
C TYR A 278 -10.99 3.37 37.90
N GLY A 279 -9.68 3.54 38.06
CA GLY A 279 -8.95 4.75 37.69
C GLY A 279 -8.90 5.84 38.76
N LYS A 280 -9.36 5.56 39.99
CA LYS A 280 -9.30 6.54 41.09
C LYS A 280 -7.90 6.66 41.66
N THR A 281 -7.18 5.55 41.75
CA THR A 281 -5.77 5.50 42.15
C THR A 281 -4.95 4.70 41.16
N TRP A 282 -3.70 5.12 40.99
CA TRP A 282 -2.75 4.55 40.03
C TRP A 282 -1.47 4.13 40.75
N GLN A 283 -0.95 2.97 40.37
CA GLN A 283 0.31 2.45 40.85
C GLN A 283 1.22 2.18 39.65
N VAL A 284 2.47 2.66 39.73
CA VAL A 284 3.47 2.41 38.69
C VAL A 284 3.76 0.91 38.61
N ALA A 285 3.40 0.31 37.48
CA ALA A 285 3.69 -1.08 37.16
C ALA A 285 5.06 -1.21 36.48
N PHE A 286 5.38 -0.27 35.60
CA PHE A 286 6.65 -0.22 34.88
C PHE A 286 7.01 1.23 34.52
N ASP A 287 8.29 1.58 34.63
CA ASP A 287 8.82 2.87 34.19
C ASP A 287 10.10 2.59 33.40
N GLY A 288 9.94 2.50 32.09
CA GLY A 288 10.97 2.12 31.14
C GLY A 288 11.54 3.33 30.39
N LEU A 289 12.84 3.34 30.19
CA LEU A 289 13.54 4.30 29.35
C LEU A 289 14.18 3.56 28.17
N TYR A 290 13.70 3.87 26.98
CA TYR A 290 14.18 3.35 25.70
C TYR A 290 15.31 4.25 25.25
N LYS A 291 16.53 3.70 25.21
CA LYS A 291 17.72 4.39 24.69
C LYS A 291 18.04 3.88 23.29
N PRO A 292 18.22 4.77 22.29
CA PRO A 292 18.58 4.34 20.96
C PRO A 292 19.85 3.48 21.00
N LYS A 293 19.86 2.35 20.28
CA LYS A 293 21.09 1.59 20.07
C LYS A 293 22.05 2.44 19.23
N ALA A 294 23.34 2.41 19.59
CA ALA A 294 24.37 3.02 18.75
C ALA A 294 24.39 2.30 17.39
N GLN A 295 24.34 3.07 16.30
CA GLN A 295 24.51 2.57 14.93
C GLN A 295 25.97 2.23 14.63
#